data_AF-A0A966RC63-F1
#
_entry.id   AF-A0A966RC63-F1
#
_cell.length_a   1.000
_cell.length_b   1.000
_cell.length_c   1.000
_cell.angle_alpha   90.00
_cell.angle_beta   90.00
_cell.angle_gamma   90.00
#
_symmetry.space_group_name_H-M   'P 1'
#
loop_
_entity.id
_entity.type
_entity.pdbx_description
1 polymer ?
#
loop_
_entity_poly.entity_id
_entity_poly.type
_entity_poly.pdbx_seq_one_letter_code
_entity_poly.pdbx_strand_id
1 'polypeptide(L)'
;MKRYVTRDMARALKLVMDIGSCGYHVRWSPSHVRAVETDAPESVVRQYYRVRKNPEITEMEAIKSVTSKSIFSTTNAKAFKSQEAGYLNAVHYLAPATQSGATSQGVSIDICPSASEACRKACLFTAGSALYLQSKIKARVNKTIFLFKEPQNYLTILGGGIVQTMKDAKNKGMIPAIRLNGTSDLRWEKGMYIPRGPFISFRFQETGLNLFETFPDVQFYDYTKIFDRIKPNSEARQYRNYDLTYSYSGPDSARGGNATKCRQALDMGVNVAVVFDLGRPFTSYKKFEAKYGKKFEKYKKKFPQTYFGYPVVDGDVTDLRFTDPNPRQNLRGDRPNGGPVVVALAAKGDAFADDEGFVVREWKEENN
;
A
#
# COMPACT_ATOMS: atom_id res chain seq x y z
N MET A 1 -15.63 -30.94 -6.94
CA MET A 1 -15.57 -30.08 -8.13
C MET A 1 -14.19 -29.44 -8.23
N LYS A 2 -13.59 -29.44 -9.41
CA LYS A 2 -12.30 -28.80 -9.73
C LYS A 2 -12.54 -27.34 -10.14
N ARG A 3 -11.62 -26.43 -9.77
CA ARG A 3 -11.72 -24.99 -10.06
C ARG A 3 -10.91 -24.60 -11.29
N TYR A 4 -11.54 -23.81 -12.16
CA TYR A 4 -10.98 -23.34 -13.41
C TYR A 4 -11.14 -21.83 -13.54
N VAL A 5 -10.09 -21.13 -13.99
CA VAL A 5 -10.09 -19.66 -14.12
C VAL A 5 -9.90 -19.26 -15.57
N THR A 6 -10.79 -18.40 -16.05
CA THR A 6 -10.78 -17.88 -17.43
C THR A 6 -10.16 -16.47 -17.49
N ARG A 7 -9.86 -16.00 -18.70
CA ARG A 7 -9.28 -14.66 -18.91
C ARG A 7 -10.31 -13.53 -18.76
N ASP A 8 -11.57 -13.81 -19.05
CA ASP A 8 -12.69 -12.86 -19.02
C ASP A 8 -14.00 -13.54 -18.59
N MET A 9 -14.99 -12.73 -18.22
CA MET A 9 -16.28 -13.18 -17.70
C MET A 9 -17.15 -13.86 -18.76
N ALA A 10 -17.09 -13.40 -20.02
CA ALA A 10 -17.84 -13.98 -21.13
C ALA A 10 -17.45 -15.44 -21.39
N ARG A 11 -16.15 -15.76 -21.27
CA ARG A 11 -15.64 -17.13 -21.35
C ARG A 11 -16.06 -17.98 -20.16
N ALA A 12 -16.17 -17.40 -18.96
CA ALA A 12 -16.66 -18.14 -17.80
C ALA A 12 -18.16 -18.46 -17.93
N LEU A 13 -18.98 -17.52 -18.41
CA LEU A 13 -20.38 -17.76 -18.77
C LEU A 13 -20.52 -18.88 -19.80
N LYS A 14 -19.74 -18.82 -20.88
CA LYS A 14 -19.78 -19.83 -21.93
C LYS A 14 -19.32 -21.21 -21.43
N LEU A 15 -18.31 -21.26 -20.56
CA LEU A 15 -17.87 -22.49 -19.90
C LEU A 15 -18.99 -23.13 -19.06
N VAL A 16 -19.78 -22.32 -18.34
CA VAL A 16 -20.93 -22.80 -17.55
C VAL A 16 -22.01 -23.39 -18.46
N MET A 17 -22.33 -22.72 -19.57
CA MET A 17 -23.32 -23.19 -20.53
C MET A 17 -22.88 -24.47 -21.25
N ASP A 18 -21.66 -24.46 -21.81
CA ASP A 18 -21.12 -25.57 -22.59
C ASP A 18 -20.98 -26.83 -21.71
N ILE A 19 -20.38 -26.72 -20.52
CA ILE A 19 -20.17 -27.87 -19.63
C ILE A 19 -21.47 -28.32 -18.97
N GLY A 20 -22.34 -27.39 -18.57
CA GLY A 20 -23.64 -27.73 -17.99
C GLY A 20 -24.53 -28.49 -18.97
N SER A 21 -24.46 -28.15 -20.26
CA SER A 21 -25.19 -28.88 -21.31
C SER A 21 -24.72 -30.34 -21.49
N CYS A 22 -23.51 -30.67 -21.05
CA CYS A 22 -22.97 -32.03 -21.05
C CYS A 22 -23.33 -32.85 -19.80
N GLY A 23 -24.21 -32.34 -18.92
CA GLY A 23 -24.70 -33.06 -17.73
C GLY A 23 -23.78 -33.01 -16.51
N TYR A 24 -22.72 -32.19 -16.56
CA TYR A 24 -21.82 -31.96 -15.43
C TYR A 24 -22.36 -30.87 -14.50
N HIS A 25 -22.10 -31.01 -13.21
CA HIS A 25 -22.38 -29.94 -12.27
C HIS A 25 -21.41 -28.79 -12.48
N VAL A 26 -21.96 -27.58 -12.62
CA VAL A 26 -21.17 -26.37 -12.79
C VAL A 26 -21.74 -25.24 -11.93
N ARG A 27 -20.87 -24.57 -11.18
CA ARG A 27 -21.24 -23.38 -10.40
C ARG A 27 -20.16 -22.32 -10.44
N TRP A 28 -20.55 -21.07 -10.21
CA TRP A 28 -19.62 -19.98 -9.98
C TRP A 28 -18.84 -20.20 -8.68
N SER A 29 -17.54 -19.87 -8.69
CA SER A 29 -16.76 -19.94 -7.45
C SER A 29 -17.11 -18.76 -6.54
N PRO A 30 -17.48 -19.02 -5.27
CA PRO A 30 -17.79 -17.95 -4.30
C PRO A 30 -16.56 -17.14 -3.89
N SER A 31 -15.35 -17.64 -4.19
CA SER A 31 -14.08 -17.02 -3.81
C SER A 31 -13.38 -16.25 -4.94
N HIS A 32 -13.89 -16.34 -6.18
CA HIS A 32 -13.23 -15.71 -7.33
C HIS A 32 -14.23 -15.46 -8.48
N VAL A 33 -14.48 -14.18 -8.80
CA VAL A 33 -15.51 -13.74 -9.76
C VAL A 33 -15.32 -14.19 -11.21
N ARG A 34 -14.16 -14.76 -11.56
CA ARG A 34 -13.85 -15.32 -12.91
C ARG A 34 -13.53 -16.81 -12.87
N ALA A 35 -13.92 -17.49 -11.80
CA ALA A 35 -13.68 -18.91 -11.62
C ALA A 35 -14.99 -19.70 -11.60
N VAL A 36 -14.93 -20.89 -12.19
CA VAL A 36 -16.03 -21.84 -12.27
C VAL A 36 -15.56 -23.15 -11.64
N GLU A 37 -16.44 -23.77 -10.85
CA GLU A 37 -16.21 -25.06 -10.21
C GLU A 37 -17.08 -26.11 -10.93
N THR A 38 -16.46 -27.20 -11.40
CA THR A 38 -17.18 -28.29 -12.08
C THR A 38 -16.61 -29.66 -11.75
N ASP A 39 -17.43 -30.70 -11.83
CA ASP A 39 -17.02 -32.11 -11.76
C ASP A 39 -16.56 -32.67 -13.12
N ALA A 40 -16.64 -31.89 -14.20
CA ALA A 40 -16.19 -32.29 -15.52
C ALA A 40 -14.68 -32.68 -15.57
N PRO A 41 -14.33 -33.73 -16.34
CA PRO A 41 -12.93 -34.11 -16.58
C PRO A 41 -12.12 -33.00 -17.23
N GLU A 42 -10.83 -32.92 -16.90
CA GLU A 42 -9.96 -31.84 -17.39
C GLU A 42 -9.78 -31.85 -18.92
N SER A 43 -9.85 -33.02 -19.55
CA SER A 43 -9.84 -33.17 -21.01
C SER A 43 -11.01 -32.44 -21.67
N VAL A 44 -12.21 -32.57 -21.10
CA VAL A 44 -13.44 -31.90 -21.57
C VAL A 44 -13.29 -30.39 -21.44
N VAL A 45 -12.81 -29.90 -20.30
CA VAL A 45 -12.64 -28.46 -20.04
C VAL A 45 -11.61 -27.82 -20.99
N ARG A 46 -10.49 -28.52 -21.27
CA ARG A 46 -9.42 -28.02 -22.14
C ARG A 46 -9.80 -28.04 -23.63
N GLN A 47 -10.75 -28.88 -24.04
CA GLN A 47 -11.24 -28.93 -25.42
C GLN A 47 -11.94 -27.63 -25.82
N TYR A 48 -12.65 -26.99 -24.88
CA TYR A 48 -13.41 -25.77 -25.16
C TYR A 48 -12.58 -24.48 -25.01
N TYR A 49 -11.57 -24.44 -24.11
CA TYR A 49 -10.73 -23.24 -23.91
C TYR A 49 -9.30 -23.57 -23.44
N ARG A 50 -8.34 -22.66 -23.71
CA ARG A 50 -7.03 -22.60 -23.03
C ARG A 50 -7.19 -22.19 -21.56
N VAL A 51 -7.77 -23.07 -20.76
CA VAL A 51 -8.00 -22.89 -19.32
C VAL A 51 -6.72 -23.22 -18.55
N ARG A 52 -6.35 -22.41 -17.56
CA ARG A 52 -5.33 -22.81 -16.58
C ARG A 52 -6.03 -23.61 -15.49
N LYS A 53 -5.62 -24.87 -15.29
CA LYS A 53 -5.96 -25.60 -14.07
C LYS A 53 -5.43 -24.77 -12.91
N ASN A 54 -6.32 -24.33 -12.03
CA ASN A 54 -6.02 -23.73 -10.74
C ASN A 54 -4.87 -22.69 -10.74
N PRO A 55 -5.12 -21.37 -10.83
CA PRO A 55 -4.07 -20.38 -10.59
C PRO A 55 -3.69 -20.28 -9.09
N GLU A 56 -3.89 -21.34 -8.31
CA GLU A 56 -3.14 -21.56 -7.08
C GLU A 56 -1.68 -21.70 -7.49
N ILE A 57 -1.00 -20.56 -7.54
CA ILE A 57 0.45 -20.51 -7.36
C ILE A 57 0.68 -21.34 -6.11
N THR A 58 1.38 -22.45 -6.24
CA THR A 58 1.70 -23.26 -5.07
C THR A 58 2.51 -22.37 -4.12
N GLU A 59 2.31 -22.50 -2.81
CA GLU A 59 3.00 -21.62 -1.83
C GLU A 59 4.52 -21.60 -2.07
N MET A 60 5.10 -22.73 -2.49
CA MET A 60 6.49 -22.84 -2.93
C MET A 60 6.85 -21.99 -4.15
N GLU A 61 5.98 -21.89 -5.16
CA GLU A 61 6.21 -21.01 -6.32
C GLU A 61 6.12 -19.53 -5.94
N ALA A 62 5.25 -19.19 -4.97
CA ALA A 62 5.19 -17.84 -4.44
C ALA A 62 6.51 -17.47 -3.75
N ILE A 63 7.01 -18.34 -2.87
CA ILE A 63 8.29 -18.18 -2.15
C ILE A 63 9.44 -18.03 -3.13
N LYS A 64 9.59 -18.95 -4.09
CA LYS A 64 10.68 -18.93 -5.10
C LYS A 64 10.69 -17.67 -5.98
N SER A 65 9.56 -16.99 -6.13
CA SER A 65 9.45 -15.79 -6.97
C SER A 65 9.93 -14.49 -6.31
N VAL A 66 10.09 -14.48 -4.98
CA VAL A 66 10.48 -13.30 -4.21
C VAL A 66 11.98 -13.34 -3.97
N THR A 67 12.69 -12.29 -4.39
CA THR A 67 14.15 -12.21 -4.27
C THR A 67 14.54 -10.84 -3.74
N SER A 68 15.76 -10.69 -3.21
CA SER A 68 16.26 -9.39 -2.74
C SER A 68 16.26 -8.32 -3.83
N LYS A 69 16.43 -8.70 -5.10
CA LYS A 69 16.39 -7.78 -6.25
C LYS A 69 14.96 -7.31 -6.59
N SER A 70 13.94 -8.10 -6.26
CA SER A 70 12.54 -7.82 -6.61
C SER A 70 11.68 -7.36 -5.43
N ILE A 71 12.24 -7.31 -4.21
CA ILE A 71 11.48 -7.02 -3.00
C ILE A 71 11.05 -5.55 -2.89
N PHE A 72 11.86 -4.62 -3.40
CA PHE A 72 11.53 -3.19 -3.47
C PHE A 72 11.20 -2.72 -4.90
N SER A 73 10.39 -1.66 -4.99
CA SER A 73 10.14 -0.92 -6.21
C SER A 73 10.80 0.45 -6.12
N THR A 74 11.68 0.76 -7.08
CA THR A 74 12.50 1.99 -7.13
C THR A 74 12.22 2.86 -8.35
N THR A 75 11.27 2.45 -9.21
CA THR A 75 10.98 3.08 -10.51
C THR A 75 9.56 3.66 -10.62
N ASN A 76 8.94 3.99 -9.47
CA ASN A 76 7.62 4.61 -9.47
C ASN A 76 7.67 6.08 -9.95
N ALA A 77 6.53 6.66 -10.30
CA ALA A 77 6.48 8.03 -10.86
C ALA A 77 7.02 9.11 -9.92
N LYS A 78 7.06 8.86 -8.60
CA LYS A 78 7.62 9.77 -7.59
C LYS A 78 9.12 9.54 -7.34
N ALA A 79 9.72 8.51 -7.96
CA ALA A 79 11.11 8.18 -7.75
C ALA A 79 12.05 9.26 -8.29
N PHE A 80 11.75 9.80 -9.47
CA PHE A 80 12.55 10.88 -10.07
C PHE A 80 12.66 12.11 -9.14
N LYS A 81 11.54 12.55 -8.56
CA LYS A 81 11.54 13.70 -7.63
C LYS A 81 12.24 13.42 -6.30
N SER A 82 12.22 12.16 -5.86
CA SER A 82 13.01 11.76 -4.68
C SER A 82 14.51 11.82 -4.97
N GLN A 83 14.90 11.44 -6.19
CA GLN A 83 16.29 11.51 -6.66
C GLN A 83 16.78 12.95 -6.80
N GLU A 84 15.94 13.88 -7.25
CA GLU A 84 16.26 15.32 -7.25
C GLU A 84 16.55 15.85 -5.83
N ALA A 85 15.89 15.29 -4.81
CA ALA A 85 16.15 15.60 -3.40
C ALA A 85 17.35 14.83 -2.81
N GLY A 86 18.09 14.07 -3.62
CA GLY A 86 19.26 13.30 -3.19
C GLY A 86 18.95 11.93 -2.58
N TYR A 87 17.72 11.42 -2.72
CA TYR A 87 17.32 10.13 -2.14
C TYR A 87 17.02 9.07 -3.21
N LEU A 88 17.54 7.87 -2.99
CA LEU A 88 17.09 6.67 -3.69
C LEU A 88 15.93 6.07 -2.91
N ASN A 89 14.71 6.37 -3.33
CA ASN A 89 13.50 5.84 -2.70
C ASN A 89 13.22 4.40 -3.15
N ALA A 90 12.91 3.53 -2.18
CA ALA A 90 12.56 2.15 -2.40
C ALA A 90 11.28 1.80 -1.63
N VAL A 91 10.25 1.35 -2.33
CA VAL A 91 8.94 1.06 -1.73
C VAL A 91 8.66 -0.43 -1.76
N HIS A 92 8.34 -0.97 -0.59
CA HIS A 92 7.90 -2.34 -0.40
C HIS A 92 6.38 -2.42 -0.46
N TYR A 93 5.86 -3.27 -1.35
CA TYR A 93 4.43 -3.45 -1.53
C TYR A 93 4.03 -4.88 -1.17
N LEU A 94 3.03 -4.99 -0.29
CA LEU A 94 2.33 -6.22 0.06
C LEU A 94 0.89 -6.16 -0.45
N ALA A 95 0.18 -7.29 -0.48
CA ALA A 95 -1.25 -7.27 -0.76
C ALA A 95 -2.00 -6.64 0.44
N PRO A 96 -2.84 -5.61 0.24
CA PRO A 96 -3.51 -4.92 1.33
C PRO A 96 -4.61 -5.78 1.95
N ALA A 97 -5.05 -5.40 3.16
CA ALA A 97 -6.21 -6.00 3.79
C ALA A 97 -6.10 -7.54 3.80
N THR A 98 -7.13 -8.24 3.33
CA THR A 98 -7.18 -9.70 3.15
C THR A 98 -6.94 -10.13 1.70
N GLN A 99 -6.49 -9.22 0.82
CA GLN A 99 -6.41 -9.47 -0.63
C GLN A 99 -5.34 -10.49 -1.04
N SER A 100 -4.45 -10.89 -0.14
CA SER A 100 -3.54 -12.00 -0.39
C SER A 100 -4.23 -13.36 -0.44
N GLY A 101 -5.42 -13.48 0.18
CA GLY A 101 -6.04 -14.77 0.45
C GLY A 101 -5.29 -15.63 1.48
N ALA A 102 -4.25 -15.08 2.13
CA ALA A 102 -3.52 -15.80 3.17
C ALA A 102 -4.42 -16.02 4.39
N THR A 103 -4.45 -17.25 4.89
CA THR A 103 -5.25 -17.63 6.06
C THR A 103 -4.40 -18.33 7.12
N SER A 104 -4.85 -18.23 8.36
CA SER A 104 -4.36 -19.01 9.49
C SER A 104 -5.56 -19.70 10.14
N GLN A 105 -5.54 -21.02 10.17
CA GLN A 105 -6.64 -21.85 10.70
C GLN A 105 -8.03 -21.42 10.16
N GLY A 106 -8.11 -21.16 8.85
CA GLY A 106 -9.34 -20.75 8.17
C GLY A 106 -9.74 -19.29 8.35
N VAL A 107 -8.98 -18.48 9.09
CA VAL A 107 -9.24 -17.05 9.28
C VAL A 107 -8.29 -16.22 8.40
N SER A 108 -8.83 -15.25 7.66
CA SER A 108 -8.02 -14.38 6.80
C SER A 108 -7.08 -13.49 7.60
N ILE A 109 -5.85 -13.34 7.12
CA ILE A 109 -4.86 -12.45 7.70
C ILE A 109 -5.06 -11.04 7.13
N ASP A 110 -5.30 -10.05 7.99
CA ASP A 110 -5.45 -8.64 7.60
C ASP A 110 -4.15 -7.86 7.79
N ILE A 111 -3.59 -7.33 6.70
CA ILE A 111 -2.33 -6.55 6.69
C ILE A 111 -2.58 -5.04 6.86
N CYS A 112 -3.84 -4.61 6.92
CA CYS A 112 -4.24 -3.22 7.15
C CYS A 112 -5.27 -3.13 8.29
N PRO A 113 -4.91 -3.50 9.53
CA PRO A 113 -5.88 -3.72 10.61
C PRO A 113 -6.69 -2.48 10.99
N SER A 114 -6.17 -1.28 10.75
CA SER A 114 -6.87 0.00 11.02
C SER A 114 -7.42 0.68 9.75
N ALA A 115 -7.52 -0.04 8.62
CA ALA A 115 -8.14 0.53 7.42
C ALA A 115 -9.67 0.62 7.57
N SER A 116 -10.19 1.84 7.42
CA SER A 116 -11.64 2.10 7.26
C SER A 116 -12.18 1.44 5.99
N GLU A 117 -13.50 1.33 5.90
CA GLU A 117 -14.17 0.81 4.71
C GLU A 117 -13.82 1.63 3.46
N ALA A 118 -13.92 2.96 3.56
CA ALA A 118 -13.48 3.89 2.54
C ALA A 118 -12.02 3.68 2.10
N CYS A 119 -11.10 3.47 3.06
CA CYS A 119 -9.70 3.21 2.75
C CYS A 119 -9.50 1.90 1.98
N ARG A 120 -10.33 0.88 2.26
CA ARG A 120 -10.30 -0.41 1.54
C ARG A 120 -10.87 -0.27 0.14
N LYS A 121 -11.97 0.48 -0.02
CA LYS A 121 -12.59 0.81 -1.31
C LYS A 121 -11.66 1.63 -2.21
N ALA A 122 -11.05 2.67 -1.66
CA ALA A 122 -10.16 3.60 -2.38
C ALA A 122 -8.70 3.10 -2.51
N CYS A 123 -8.42 1.83 -2.22
CA CYS A 123 -7.06 1.33 -2.12
C CYS A 123 -6.28 1.45 -3.45
N LEU A 124 -5.07 2.02 -3.39
CA LEU A 124 -4.19 2.17 -4.56
C LEU A 124 -3.57 0.84 -5.06
N PHE A 125 -3.99 -0.30 -4.51
CA PHE A 125 -3.52 -1.61 -4.95
C PHE A 125 -3.83 -1.87 -6.42
N THR A 126 -4.98 -1.43 -6.92
CA THR A 126 -5.36 -1.57 -8.33
C THR A 126 -4.89 -0.40 -9.20
N ALA A 127 -4.26 0.62 -8.61
CA ALA A 127 -3.83 1.82 -9.32
C ALA A 127 -2.48 1.65 -10.05
N GLY A 128 -2.30 2.41 -11.14
CA GLY A 128 -1.07 2.45 -11.95
C GLY A 128 -1.27 1.95 -13.38
N SER A 129 -0.17 1.75 -14.11
CA SER A 129 -0.22 1.29 -15.51
C SER A 129 -0.90 -0.08 -15.63
N ALA A 130 -2.00 -0.12 -16.37
CA ALA A 130 -2.81 -1.31 -16.62
C ALA A 130 -1.98 -2.46 -17.24
N LEU A 131 -0.98 -2.13 -18.07
CA LEU A 131 -0.11 -3.12 -18.72
C LEU A 131 0.66 -3.98 -17.71
N TYR A 132 1.06 -3.40 -16.58
CA TYR A 132 1.86 -4.07 -15.55
C TYR A 132 1.05 -4.39 -14.28
N LEU A 133 -0.27 -4.17 -14.30
CA LEU A 133 -1.08 -4.26 -13.08
C LEU A 133 -1.14 -5.70 -12.55
N GLN A 134 -1.35 -6.68 -13.44
CA GLN A 134 -1.45 -8.09 -13.05
C GLN A 134 -0.14 -8.64 -12.48
N SER A 135 1.01 -8.26 -13.04
CA SER A 135 2.31 -8.68 -12.50
C SER A 135 2.59 -8.05 -11.13
N LYS A 136 2.21 -6.79 -10.93
CA LYS A 136 2.32 -6.10 -9.62
C LYS A 136 1.43 -6.73 -8.56
N ILE A 137 0.17 -7.01 -8.88
CA ILE A 137 -0.77 -7.69 -7.99
C ILE A 137 -0.19 -9.05 -7.58
N LYS A 138 0.25 -9.86 -8.56
CA LYS A 138 0.87 -11.16 -8.30
C LYS A 138 2.10 -11.04 -7.38
N ALA A 139 3.00 -10.10 -7.66
CA ALA A 139 4.21 -9.92 -6.85
C ALA A 139 3.88 -9.56 -5.39
N ARG A 140 2.87 -8.70 -5.16
CA ARG A 140 2.42 -8.30 -3.83
C ARG A 140 1.79 -9.47 -3.06
N VAL A 141 0.96 -10.27 -3.72
CA VAL A 141 0.36 -11.48 -3.14
C VAL A 141 1.46 -12.49 -2.76
N ASN A 142 2.40 -12.76 -3.66
CA ASN A 142 3.48 -13.70 -3.41
C ASN A 142 4.37 -13.28 -2.24
N LYS A 143 4.69 -11.98 -2.15
CA LYS A 143 5.43 -11.41 -1.02
C LYS A 143 4.69 -11.59 0.30
N THR A 144 3.38 -11.29 0.32
CA THR A 144 2.56 -11.51 1.50
C THR A 144 2.51 -12.98 1.93
N ILE A 145 2.30 -13.90 0.99
CA ILE A 145 2.25 -15.33 1.30
C ILE A 145 3.58 -15.78 1.90
N PHE A 146 4.70 -15.40 1.28
CA PHE A 146 6.03 -15.74 1.79
C PHE A 146 6.27 -15.17 3.20
N LEU A 147 5.92 -13.90 3.44
CA LEU A 147 6.06 -13.26 4.76
C LEU A 147 5.38 -14.06 5.88
N PHE A 148 4.19 -14.62 5.65
CA PHE A 148 3.47 -15.32 6.71
C PHE A 148 3.74 -16.83 6.76
N LYS A 149 4.27 -17.41 5.68
CA LYS A 149 4.65 -18.82 5.64
C LYS A 149 6.05 -19.07 6.20
N GLU A 150 6.99 -18.20 5.85
CA GLU A 150 8.38 -18.30 6.27
C GLU A 150 8.91 -16.92 6.68
N PRO A 151 8.42 -16.35 7.79
CA PRO A 151 8.72 -14.97 8.17
C PRO A 151 10.21 -14.66 8.32
N GLN A 152 10.99 -15.57 8.89
CA GLN A 152 12.44 -15.34 9.07
C GLN A 152 13.18 -15.36 7.72
N ASN A 153 12.87 -16.31 6.83
CA ASN A 153 13.42 -16.33 5.47
C ASN A 153 13.01 -15.07 4.69
N TYR A 154 11.78 -14.59 4.88
CA TYR A 154 11.32 -13.33 4.30
C TYR A 154 12.13 -12.13 4.80
N LEU A 155 12.37 -12.03 6.11
CA LEU A 155 13.20 -10.97 6.70
C LEU A 155 14.62 -10.99 6.13
N THR A 156 15.22 -12.17 5.96
CA THR A 156 16.54 -12.31 5.32
C THR A 156 16.53 -11.77 3.88
N ILE A 157 15.51 -12.10 3.09
CA ILE A 157 15.38 -11.60 1.71
C ILE A 157 15.14 -10.09 1.69
N LEU A 158 14.33 -9.57 2.61
CA LEU A 158 14.05 -8.14 2.80
C LEU A 158 15.32 -7.38 3.18
N GLY A 159 16.07 -7.86 4.17
CA GLY A 159 17.36 -7.32 4.59
C GLY A 159 18.38 -7.30 3.44
N GLY A 160 18.47 -8.39 2.67
CA GLY A 160 19.31 -8.42 1.46
C GLY A 160 18.90 -7.37 0.41
N GLY A 161 17.59 -7.09 0.28
CA GLY A 161 17.09 -6.01 -0.57
C GLY A 161 17.46 -4.61 -0.07
N ILE A 162 17.49 -4.41 1.26
CA ILE A 162 17.93 -3.16 1.88
C ILE A 162 19.41 -2.94 1.58
N VAL A 163 20.25 -3.98 1.77
CA VAL A 163 21.68 -3.94 1.42
C VAL A 163 21.89 -3.61 -0.06
N GLN A 164 21.11 -4.20 -0.97
CA GLN A 164 21.19 -3.85 -2.38
C GLN A 164 20.81 -2.38 -2.64
N THR A 165 19.75 -1.90 -1.99
CA THR A 165 19.32 -0.49 -2.10
C THR A 165 20.40 0.47 -1.59
N MET A 166 21.08 0.13 -0.49
CA MET A 166 22.22 0.91 0.02
C MET A 166 23.37 0.98 -0.98
N LYS A 167 23.72 -0.16 -1.61
CA LYS A 167 24.76 -0.21 -2.66
C LYS A 167 24.38 0.65 -3.86
N ASP A 168 23.13 0.53 -4.32
CA ASP A 168 22.62 1.30 -5.46
C ASP A 168 22.58 2.80 -5.16
N ALA A 169 22.22 3.18 -3.93
CA ALA A 169 22.21 4.57 -3.47
C ALA A 169 23.63 5.13 -3.44
N LYS A 170 24.59 4.41 -2.85
CA LYS A 170 26.01 4.77 -2.81
C LYS A 170 26.57 5.00 -4.22
N ASN A 171 26.31 4.09 -5.16
CA ASN A 171 26.77 4.18 -6.53
C ASN A 171 26.21 5.41 -7.27
N LYS A 172 25.06 5.92 -6.84
CA LYS A 172 24.40 7.10 -7.42
C LYS A 172 24.69 8.39 -6.64
N GLY A 173 25.50 8.34 -5.57
CA GLY A 173 25.70 9.49 -4.68
C GLY A 173 24.43 9.92 -3.95
N MET A 174 23.51 8.98 -3.70
CA MET A 174 22.21 9.22 -3.07
C MET A 174 22.12 8.55 -1.71
N ILE A 175 21.12 8.96 -0.93
CA ILE A 175 20.80 8.40 0.38
C ILE A 175 19.66 7.38 0.25
N PRO A 176 19.77 6.16 0.81
CA PRO A 176 18.70 5.18 0.73
C PRO A 176 17.52 5.60 1.62
N ALA A 177 16.32 5.68 1.02
CA ALA A 177 15.07 5.95 1.73
C ALA A 177 14.05 4.84 1.48
N ILE A 178 13.60 4.15 2.54
CA ILE A 178 12.79 2.94 2.41
C ILE A 178 11.41 3.10 3.04
N ARG A 179 10.38 2.83 2.25
CA ARG A 179 9.00 2.71 2.71
C ARG A 179 8.59 1.25 2.75
N LEU A 180 8.44 0.70 3.95
CA LEU A 180 8.12 -0.72 4.16
C LEU A 180 6.63 -1.03 3.95
N ASN A 181 5.78 -0.03 4.17
CA ASN A 181 4.33 -0.07 4.07
C ASN A 181 3.82 0.71 2.84
N GLY A 182 3.99 0.12 1.65
CA GLY A 182 3.48 0.70 0.40
C GLY A 182 1.97 0.55 0.23
N THR A 183 1.44 -0.66 0.46
CA THR A 183 -0.01 -1.00 0.44
C THR A 183 -0.36 -1.90 1.62
N SER A 184 0.31 -1.70 2.75
CA SER A 184 0.12 -2.42 4.01
C SER A 184 0.20 -1.44 5.17
N ASP A 185 -0.07 -1.88 6.38
CA ASP A 185 0.20 -1.14 7.62
C ASP A 185 0.64 -2.13 8.72
N LEU A 186 1.87 -2.64 8.57
CA LEU A 186 2.49 -3.56 9.53
C LEU A 186 3.43 -2.83 10.48
N ARG A 187 3.49 -3.32 11.72
CA ARG A 187 4.41 -2.86 12.77
C ARG A 187 5.78 -3.52 12.61
N TRP A 188 6.54 -3.12 11.59
CA TRP A 188 7.90 -3.63 11.30
C TRP A 188 8.87 -3.49 12.47
N GLU A 189 8.60 -2.56 13.38
CA GLU A 189 9.34 -2.37 14.63
C GLU A 189 9.21 -3.57 15.58
N LYS A 190 8.13 -4.36 15.46
CA LYS A 190 7.70 -5.33 16.46
C LYS A 190 7.33 -6.69 15.88
N GLY A 191 6.27 -6.75 15.08
CA GLY A 191 5.60 -7.99 14.70
C GLY A 191 4.10 -7.87 14.67
N MET A 192 3.42 -9.01 14.52
CA MET A 192 1.97 -9.10 14.42
C MET A 192 1.42 -10.39 15.01
N TYR A 193 0.26 -10.32 15.68
CA TYR A 193 -0.50 -11.51 16.07
C TYR A 193 -1.26 -12.05 14.86
N ILE A 194 -1.05 -13.33 14.56
CA ILE A 194 -1.82 -14.01 13.52
C ILE A 194 -3.15 -14.48 14.10
N PRO A 195 -4.29 -14.26 13.41
CA PRO A 195 -5.57 -14.76 13.87
C PRO A 195 -5.54 -16.27 14.11
N ARG A 196 -5.91 -16.70 15.33
CA ARG A 196 -5.84 -18.10 15.78
C ARG A 196 -4.46 -18.74 15.55
N GLY A 197 -3.41 -17.93 15.54
CA GLY A 197 -2.05 -18.36 15.26
C GLY A 197 -1.04 -17.75 16.23
N PRO A 198 0.25 -18.01 16.02
CA PRO A 198 1.30 -17.45 16.86
C PRO A 198 1.48 -15.95 16.62
N PHE A 199 2.18 -15.30 17.54
CA PHE A 199 2.81 -14.01 17.26
C PHE A 199 3.98 -14.22 16.30
N ILE A 200 4.02 -13.47 15.21
CA ILE A 200 5.18 -13.40 14.32
C ILE A 200 5.97 -12.15 14.68
N SER A 201 7.20 -12.34 15.16
CA SER A 201 8.15 -11.24 15.36
C SER A 201 8.79 -10.82 14.04
N PHE A 202 8.98 -9.50 13.86
CA PHE A 202 9.75 -8.94 12.74
C PHE A 202 11.19 -8.58 13.14
N ARG A 203 11.71 -9.24 14.18
CA ARG A 203 13.12 -9.24 14.55
C ARG A 203 13.81 -10.43 13.91
N PHE A 204 15.05 -10.24 13.45
CA PHE A 204 15.92 -11.30 12.95
C PHE A 204 16.23 -12.27 14.09
N GLN A 205 15.97 -13.56 13.88
CA GLN A 205 16.13 -14.56 14.92
C GLN A 205 17.59 -14.67 15.41
N GLU A 206 18.56 -14.42 14.52
CA GLU A 206 19.98 -14.57 14.80
C GLU A 206 20.52 -13.45 15.69
N THR A 207 19.97 -12.23 15.59
CA THR A 207 20.48 -11.04 16.27
C THR A 207 19.53 -10.47 17.32
N GLY A 208 18.24 -10.81 17.26
CA GLY A 208 17.19 -10.18 18.06
C GLY A 208 16.85 -8.74 17.64
N LEU A 209 17.50 -8.21 16.61
CA LEU A 209 17.31 -6.83 16.13
C LEU A 209 16.21 -6.77 15.08
N ASN A 210 15.48 -5.65 15.00
CA ASN A 210 14.58 -5.37 13.88
C ASN A 210 15.33 -4.65 12.74
N LEU A 211 14.60 -4.32 11.66
CA LEU A 211 15.16 -3.65 10.48
C LEU A 211 15.76 -2.28 10.81
N PHE A 212 15.15 -1.52 11.72
CA PHE A 212 15.58 -0.16 12.04
C PHE A 212 16.90 -0.15 12.83
N GLU A 213 17.06 -1.14 13.71
CA GLU A 213 18.28 -1.37 14.49
C GLU A 213 19.40 -1.94 13.62
N THR A 214 19.07 -2.84 12.70
CA THR A 214 20.04 -3.50 11.80
C THR A 214 20.59 -2.54 10.74
N PHE A 215 19.79 -1.56 10.32
CA PHE A 215 20.15 -0.61 9.25
C PHE A 215 20.04 0.86 9.73
N PRO A 216 20.87 1.29 10.69
CA PRO A 216 20.77 2.62 11.30
C PRO A 216 21.01 3.76 10.29
N ASP A 217 21.77 3.51 9.23
CA ASP A 217 22.11 4.49 8.19
C ASP A 217 21.06 4.61 7.07
N VAL A 218 19.97 3.85 7.15
CA VAL A 218 18.87 3.89 6.18
C VAL A 218 17.73 4.72 6.73
N GLN A 219 17.26 5.71 5.95
CA GLN A 219 16.08 6.47 6.33
C GLN A 219 14.82 5.65 6.01
N PHE A 220 14.13 5.17 7.03
CA PHE A 220 12.82 4.54 6.89
C PHE A 220 11.70 5.54 7.09
N TYR A 221 10.58 5.33 6.40
CA TYR A 221 9.38 6.13 6.61
C TYR A 221 8.13 5.38 6.18
N ASP A 222 7.02 5.59 6.87
CA ASP A 222 5.74 4.96 6.52
C ASP A 222 4.53 5.84 6.81
N TYR A 223 3.41 5.48 6.19
CA TYR A 223 2.09 5.98 6.55
C TYR A 223 1.40 4.93 7.42
N THR A 224 0.69 5.37 8.46
CA THR A 224 -0.05 4.45 9.33
C THR A 224 -1.40 5.02 9.76
N LYS A 225 -2.40 4.14 9.96
CA LYS A 225 -3.66 4.46 10.66
C LYS A 225 -3.70 3.87 12.06
N ILE A 226 -2.70 3.08 12.43
CA ILE A 226 -2.60 2.43 13.74
C ILE A 226 -2.11 3.47 14.76
N PHE A 227 -3.05 4.08 15.48
CA PHE A 227 -2.79 5.22 16.36
C PHE A 227 -1.74 4.95 17.44
N ASP A 228 -1.68 3.74 17.99
CA ASP A 228 -0.67 3.42 19.02
C ASP A 228 0.78 3.47 18.51
N ARG A 229 1.00 3.38 17.19
CA ARG A 229 2.36 3.47 16.60
C ARG A 229 2.94 4.87 16.69
N ILE A 230 2.10 5.90 16.82
CA ILE A 230 2.54 7.31 16.78
C ILE A 230 2.56 7.97 18.17
N LYS A 231 2.14 7.27 19.22
CA LYS A 231 2.21 7.77 20.60
C LYS A 231 3.68 8.00 21.00
N PRO A 232 4.00 9.05 21.79
CA PRO A 232 5.39 9.41 22.11
C PRO A 232 6.29 8.26 22.60
N ASN A 233 5.73 7.35 23.40
CA ASN A 233 6.45 6.22 23.97
C ASN A 233 6.35 4.92 23.14
N SER A 234 5.89 5.01 21.89
CA SER A 234 5.83 3.84 21.01
C SER A 234 7.23 3.38 20.59
N GLU A 235 7.39 2.07 20.41
CA GLU A 235 8.64 1.47 19.92
C GLU A 235 9.07 2.10 18.57
N ALA A 236 8.12 2.35 17.66
CA ALA A 236 8.40 2.99 16.38
C ALA A 236 9.03 4.38 16.53
N ARG A 237 8.58 5.19 17.52
CA ARG A 237 9.12 6.54 17.74
C ARG A 237 10.48 6.55 18.43
N GLN A 238 10.96 5.43 18.95
CA GLN A 238 12.31 5.35 19.53
C GLN A 238 13.40 5.38 18.44
N TYR A 239 13.09 4.94 17.21
CA TYR A 239 14.07 4.84 16.13
C TYR A 239 14.25 6.16 15.38
N ARG A 240 15.41 6.82 15.54
CA ARG A 240 15.74 8.08 14.86
C ARG A 240 15.63 7.99 13.33
N ASN A 241 15.94 6.83 12.76
CA ASN A 241 15.88 6.55 11.34
C ASN A 241 14.49 6.10 10.86
N TYR A 242 13.43 6.16 11.68
CA TYR A 242 12.07 5.81 11.26
C TYR A 242 11.08 6.96 11.49
N ASP A 243 10.47 7.44 10.41
CA ASP A 243 9.46 8.51 10.43
C ASP A 243 8.06 7.96 10.10
N LEU A 244 7.05 8.37 10.86
CA LEU A 244 5.66 7.96 10.65
C LEU A 244 4.78 9.18 10.34
N THR A 245 3.97 9.06 9.30
CA THR A 245 2.89 10.01 8.98
C THR A 245 1.54 9.35 9.26
N TYR A 246 0.74 9.95 10.14
CA TYR A 246 -0.59 9.42 10.45
C TYR A 246 -1.55 9.67 9.29
N SER A 247 -2.45 8.74 8.98
CA SER A 247 -3.33 8.85 7.81
C SER A 247 -4.78 9.12 8.22
N TYR A 248 -5.35 10.18 7.68
CA TYR A 248 -6.76 10.50 7.83
C TYR A 248 -7.65 9.46 7.14
N SER A 249 -8.83 9.20 7.72
CA SER A 249 -9.82 8.26 7.21
C SER A 249 -11.26 8.77 7.25
N GLY A 250 -11.47 10.05 7.50
CA GLY A 250 -12.79 10.69 7.51
C GLY A 250 -13.13 11.42 8.81
N PRO A 251 -14.21 12.22 8.82
CA PRO A 251 -14.72 12.86 10.03
C PRO A 251 -15.13 11.80 11.05
N ASP A 252 -15.13 12.10 12.34
CA ASP A 252 -15.46 11.09 13.36
C ASP A 252 -16.92 10.58 13.25
N SER A 253 -17.80 11.32 12.57
CA SER A 253 -19.15 10.89 12.20
C SER A 253 -19.19 9.83 11.09
N ALA A 254 -18.13 9.69 10.29
CA ALA A 254 -18.01 8.67 9.26
C ALA A 254 -17.63 7.31 9.83
N ARG A 255 -18.04 6.24 9.14
CA ARG A 255 -17.72 4.87 9.54
C ARG A 255 -16.20 4.62 9.46
N GLY A 256 -15.56 4.52 10.61
CA GLY A 256 -14.10 4.36 10.69
C GLY A 256 -13.33 5.66 10.43
N GLY A 257 -13.98 6.81 10.56
CA GLY A 257 -13.33 8.12 10.58
C GLY A 257 -12.44 8.30 11.82
N ASN A 258 -11.49 9.22 11.72
CA ASN A 258 -10.44 9.41 12.73
C ASN A 258 -9.98 10.87 12.87
N ALA A 259 -10.82 11.84 12.54
CA ALA A 259 -10.47 13.27 12.57
C ALA A 259 -9.93 13.72 13.94
N THR A 260 -10.53 13.26 15.04
CA THR A 260 -10.04 13.60 16.39
C THR A 260 -8.66 12.99 16.66
N LYS A 261 -8.40 11.76 16.21
CA LYS A 261 -7.07 11.14 16.30
C LYS A 261 -6.04 11.87 15.41
N CYS A 262 -6.47 12.43 14.28
CA CYS A 262 -5.61 13.25 13.43
C CYS A 262 -5.18 14.55 14.13
N ARG A 263 -6.10 15.25 14.80
CA ARG A 263 -5.76 16.41 15.63
C ARG A 263 -4.77 16.04 16.73
N GLN A 264 -5.05 14.96 17.47
CA GLN A 264 -4.13 14.45 18.48
C GLN A 264 -2.74 14.09 17.90
N ALA A 265 -2.69 13.51 16.70
CA ALA A 265 -1.43 13.20 16.03
C ALA A 265 -0.60 14.48 15.78
N LEU A 266 -1.24 15.53 15.26
CA LEU A 266 -0.62 16.83 15.06
C LEU A 266 -0.15 17.42 16.41
N ASP A 267 -0.99 17.39 17.44
CA ASP A 267 -0.58 17.89 18.78
C ASP A 267 0.64 17.12 19.35
N MET A 268 0.80 15.85 19.01
CA MET A 268 1.96 15.00 19.39
C MET A 268 3.19 15.17 18.49
N GLY A 269 3.18 16.14 17.56
CA GLY A 269 4.29 16.39 16.63
C GLY A 269 4.33 15.43 15.45
N VAL A 270 3.22 14.82 15.04
CA VAL A 270 3.18 13.83 13.96
C VAL A 270 2.43 14.40 12.76
N ASN A 271 3.06 14.37 11.58
CA ASN A 271 2.44 14.84 10.35
C ASN A 271 1.22 13.97 9.99
N VAL A 272 0.18 14.59 9.42
CA VAL A 272 -1.06 13.90 9.04
C VAL A 272 -1.29 13.98 7.54
N ALA A 273 -1.44 12.85 6.87
CA ALA A 273 -1.81 12.79 5.46
C ALA A 273 -3.34 12.86 5.27
N VAL A 274 -3.81 13.78 4.44
CA VAL A 274 -5.23 14.01 4.14
C VAL A 274 -5.45 14.01 2.63
N VAL A 275 -6.51 13.37 2.18
CA VAL A 275 -6.87 13.32 0.76
C VAL A 275 -7.92 14.38 0.45
N PHE A 276 -7.65 15.24 -0.53
CA PHE A 276 -8.52 16.33 -0.96
C PHE A 276 -9.04 16.12 -2.38
N ASP A 277 -10.29 16.49 -2.61
CA ASP A 277 -10.87 16.58 -3.95
C ASP A 277 -10.60 17.95 -4.56
N LEU A 278 -9.60 18.01 -5.44
CA LEU A 278 -9.24 19.23 -6.14
C LEU A 278 -10.13 19.57 -7.35
N GLY A 279 -11.33 18.97 -7.45
CA GLY A 279 -12.25 19.14 -8.57
C GLY A 279 -11.71 18.52 -9.87
N ARG A 280 -10.84 17.51 -9.76
CA ARG A 280 -10.22 16.86 -10.92
C ARG A 280 -11.21 15.86 -11.51
N PRO A 281 -11.42 15.83 -12.84
CA PRO A 281 -12.29 14.85 -13.45
C PRO A 281 -11.75 13.43 -13.25
N PHE A 282 -12.66 12.45 -13.18
CA PHE A 282 -12.37 11.02 -12.95
C PHE A 282 -11.38 10.41 -13.96
N THR A 283 -11.31 10.98 -15.17
CA THR A 283 -10.34 10.56 -16.18
C THR A 283 -8.93 10.98 -15.78
N SER A 284 -7.96 10.06 -15.91
CA SER A 284 -6.59 10.25 -15.40
C SER A 284 -6.07 11.67 -15.67
N TYR A 285 -5.67 12.37 -14.60
CA TYR A 285 -5.13 13.75 -14.62
C TYR A 285 -4.24 14.02 -15.83
N LYS A 286 -3.33 13.09 -16.18
CA LYS A 286 -2.43 13.19 -17.34
C LYS A 286 -3.13 13.15 -18.71
N LYS A 287 -4.16 12.32 -18.90
CA LYS A 287 -4.92 12.28 -20.17
C LYS A 287 -5.80 13.52 -20.33
N PHE A 288 -6.34 14.05 -19.23
CA PHE A 288 -7.16 15.25 -19.25
C PHE A 288 -6.30 16.51 -19.47
N GLU A 289 -5.17 16.61 -18.79
CA GLU A 289 -4.16 17.67 -18.97
C GLU A 289 -3.61 17.68 -20.41
N ALA A 290 -3.29 16.50 -20.98
CA ALA A 290 -2.87 16.37 -22.38
C ALA A 290 -3.96 16.78 -23.39
N LYS A 291 -5.24 16.61 -23.04
CA LYS A 291 -6.38 16.94 -23.92
C LYS A 291 -6.78 18.42 -23.87
N TYR A 292 -6.65 19.07 -22.72
CA TYR A 292 -7.19 20.43 -22.50
C TYR A 292 -6.12 21.50 -22.22
N GLY A 293 -4.85 21.13 -22.01
CA GLY A 293 -3.72 22.06 -21.84
C GLY A 293 -3.96 23.14 -20.78
N LYS A 294 -3.48 24.37 -21.05
CA LYS A 294 -3.57 25.54 -20.15
C LYS A 294 -5.01 25.99 -19.80
N LYS A 295 -6.05 25.53 -20.52
CA LYS A 295 -7.46 25.84 -20.18
C LYS A 295 -7.94 25.18 -18.87
N PHE A 296 -7.14 24.29 -18.27
CA PHE A 296 -7.45 23.59 -17.03
C PHE A 296 -7.02 24.34 -15.76
N GLU A 297 -6.12 25.32 -15.84
CA GLU A 297 -5.65 26.08 -14.66
C GLU A 297 -6.79 26.75 -13.90
N LYS A 298 -7.85 27.18 -14.60
CA LYS A 298 -9.05 27.79 -14.00
C LYS A 298 -9.95 26.84 -13.20
N TYR A 299 -9.77 25.51 -13.33
CA TYR A 299 -10.57 24.50 -12.62
C TYR A 299 -9.79 23.78 -11.52
N LYS A 300 -8.52 24.14 -11.32
CA LYS A 300 -7.66 23.50 -10.34
C LYS A 300 -7.90 24.16 -8.99
N LYS A 301 -8.74 23.56 -8.14
CA LYS A 301 -8.70 23.90 -6.72
C LYS A 301 -7.26 23.69 -6.23
N LYS A 302 -6.71 24.68 -5.53
CA LYS A 302 -5.43 24.53 -4.83
C LYS A 302 -5.71 23.82 -3.50
N PHE A 303 -4.70 23.16 -2.94
CA PHE A 303 -4.79 22.72 -1.55
C PHE A 303 -5.01 23.95 -0.65
N PRO A 304 -5.77 23.83 0.45
CA PRO A 304 -5.87 24.92 1.40
C PRO A 304 -4.49 25.24 1.98
N GLN A 305 -4.31 26.46 2.47
CA GLN A 305 -3.08 26.84 3.17
C GLN A 305 -2.99 26.17 4.56
N THR A 306 -4.13 25.96 5.20
CA THR A 306 -4.25 25.34 6.52
C THR A 306 -5.34 24.26 6.53
N TYR A 307 -5.19 23.26 7.40
CA TYR A 307 -6.23 22.29 7.70
C TYR A 307 -6.06 21.78 9.13
N PHE A 308 -7.16 21.64 9.87
CA PHE A 308 -7.14 21.43 11.33
C PHE A 308 -6.34 22.50 12.11
N GLY A 309 -6.18 23.71 11.56
CA GLY A 309 -5.34 24.76 12.16
C GLY A 309 -3.83 24.60 11.92
N TYR A 310 -3.40 23.61 11.12
CA TYR A 310 -1.99 23.35 10.83
C TYR A 310 -1.64 23.69 9.38
N PRO A 311 -0.39 24.12 9.09
CA PRO A 311 0.06 24.36 7.73
C PRO A 311 -0.07 23.13 6.84
N VAL A 312 -0.41 23.35 5.57
CA VAL A 312 -0.57 22.30 4.57
C VAL A 312 0.62 22.29 3.60
N VAL A 313 1.14 21.09 3.32
CA VAL A 313 2.19 20.86 2.31
C VAL A 313 1.70 19.93 1.20
N ASP A 314 2.22 20.11 -0.02
CA ASP A 314 1.85 19.29 -1.18
C ASP A 314 2.56 17.91 -1.14
N GLY A 315 1.83 16.90 -0.69
CA GLY A 315 2.28 15.51 -0.63
C GLY A 315 2.35 14.79 -1.98
N ASP A 316 1.87 15.42 -3.06
CA ASP A 316 1.98 14.90 -4.44
C ASP A 316 3.31 15.23 -5.10
N VAL A 317 4.09 16.18 -4.55
CA VAL A 317 5.45 16.48 -4.99
C VAL A 317 6.35 15.26 -4.79
N THR A 318 6.62 14.87 -3.56
CA THR A 318 7.47 13.72 -3.24
C THR A 318 6.74 12.75 -2.31
N ASP A 319 7.29 11.55 -2.09
CA ASP A 319 6.80 10.63 -1.04
C ASP A 319 7.60 10.75 0.27
N LEU A 320 8.69 11.53 0.27
CA LEU A 320 9.62 11.65 1.39
C LEU A 320 9.03 12.53 2.51
N ARG A 321 8.24 11.94 3.41
CA ARG A 321 7.55 12.69 4.48
C ARG A 321 8.46 13.17 5.60
N PHE A 322 9.58 12.48 5.78
CA PHE A 322 10.64 12.85 6.72
C PHE A 322 11.40 14.13 6.32
N THR A 323 11.12 14.71 5.14
CA THR A 323 11.66 16.01 4.72
C THR A 323 10.66 17.16 4.89
N ASP A 324 9.38 16.86 5.18
CA ASP A 324 8.38 17.89 5.48
C ASP A 324 8.67 18.51 6.86
N PRO A 325 8.29 19.78 7.15
CA PRO A 325 8.52 20.38 8.47
C PRO A 325 7.95 19.55 9.63
N ASN A 326 8.69 19.47 10.74
CA ASN A 326 8.26 18.75 11.95
C ASN A 326 9.17 19.07 13.14
N PRO A 327 8.68 18.99 14.39
CA PRO A 327 9.52 19.13 15.58
C PRO A 327 10.59 18.04 15.74
N ARG A 328 10.34 16.84 15.20
CA ARG A 328 11.29 15.71 15.23
C ARG A 328 12.19 15.75 14.00
N GLN A 329 13.49 15.78 14.23
CA GLN A 329 14.51 15.66 13.19
C GLN A 329 14.52 14.30 12.50
N ASN A 330 14.85 14.29 11.20
CA ASN A 330 15.06 13.07 10.42
C ASN A 330 16.45 12.46 10.72
N LEU A 331 16.84 11.39 10.02
CA LEU A 331 18.14 10.76 10.22
C LEU A 331 19.30 11.75 10.04
N ARG A 332 19.26 12.57 9.00
CA ARG A 332 20.31 13.54 8.65
C ARG A 332 20.36 14.75 9.58
N GLY A 333 19.29 15.04 10.31
CA GLY A 333 19.17 16.25 11.12
C GLY A 333 18.99 17.53 10.30
N ASP A 334 18.60 17.40 9.03
CA ASP A 334 18.36 18.52 8.10
C ASP A 334 16.87 18.76 7.82
N ARG A 335 15.99 18.13 8.60
CA ARG A 335 14.55 18.35 8.45
C ARG A 335 14.24 19.80 8.79
N PRO A 336 13.43 20.51 7.98
CA PRO A 336 13.03 21.87 8.29
C PRO A 336 12.42 21.96 9.68
N ASN A 337 12.97 22.84 10.52
CA ASN A 337 12.43 23.12 11.85
C ASN A 337 11.03 23.75 11.71
N GLY A 338 10.09 23.30 12.54
CA GLY A 338 8.73 23.84 12.55
C GLY A 338 7.76 22.94 13.30
N GLY A 339 6.48 23.32 13.31
CA GLY A 339 5.40 22.46 13.76
C GLY A 339 5.15 21.30 12.80
N PRO A 340 4.35 20.30 13.20
CA PRO A 340 3.88 19.27 12.28
C PRO A 340 2.93 19.87 11.24
N VAL A 341 2.80 19.19 10.12
CA VAL A 341 2.03 19.67 8.96
C VAL A 341 0.97 18.67 8.53
N VAL A 342 -0.04 19.18 7.84
CA VAL A 342 -0.97 18.38 7.06
C VAL A 342 -0.37 18.15 5.67
N VAL A 343 -0.14 16.89 5.34
CA VAL A 343 0.35 16.45 4.03
C VAL A 343 -0.85 16.23 3.11
N ALA A 344 -1.11 17.16 2.22
CA ALA A 344 -2.24 17.08 1.31
C ALA A 344 -1.94 16.19 0.10
N LEU A 345 -2.86 15.28 -0.20
CA LEU A 345 -2.80 14.37 -1.34
C LEU A 345 -4.03 14.59 -2.22
N ALA A 346 -3.86 14.66 -3.54
CA ALA A 346 -5.02 14.72 -4.43
C ALA A 346 -5.70 13.34 -4.50
N ALA A 347 -7.04 13.33 -4.48
CA ALA A 347 -7.83 12.13 -4.76
C ALA A 347 -7.44 11.51 -6.11
N LYS A 348 -7.38 10.16 -6.15
CA LYS A 348 -6.96 9.36 -7.31
C LYS A 348 -7.74 8.06 -7.38
N GLY A 349 -8.00 7.59 -8.59
CA GLY A 349 -8.68 6.31 -8.83
C GLY A 349 -10.04 6.27 -8.16
N ASP A 350 -10.31 5.17 -7.46
CA ASP A 350 -11.62 4.94 -6.82
C ASP A 350 -11.91 5.95 -5.69
N ALA A 351 -10.91 6.66 -5.17
CA ALA A 351 -11.12 7.74 -4.20
C ALA A 351 -11.99 8.89 -4.75
N PHE A 352 -12.05 9.09 -6.07
CA PHE A 352 -12.94 10.10 -6.66
C PHE A 352 -14.42 9.82 -6.36
N ALA A 353 -14.78 8.54 -6.26
CA ALA A 353 -16.13 8.08 -5.98
C ALA A 353 -16.42 7.89 -4.48
N ASP A 354 -15.52 8.36 -3.59
CA ASP A 354 -15.74 8.27 -2.15
C ASP A 354 -17.04 8.97 -1.75
N ASP A 355 -17.86 8.34 -0.93
CA ASP A 355 -19.07 8.92 -0.33
C ASP A 355 -19.07 8.76 1.20
N GLU A 356 -17.96 8.25 1.76
CA GLU A 356 -17.79 7.94 3.18
C GLU A 356 -16.99 9.02 3.93
N GLY A 357 -16.58 10.10 3.24
CA GLY A 357 -15.86 11.22 3.85
C GLY A 357 -14.35 11.01 3.96
N PHE A 358 -13.80 9.96 3.34
CA PHE A 358 -12.35 9.77 3.23
C PHE A 358 -11.68 10.88 2.43
N VAL A 359 -12.38 11.41 1.41
CA VAL A 359 -11.93 12.54 0.61
C VAL A 359 -12.60 13.82 1.10
N VAL A 360 -11.77 14.79 1.46
CA VAL A 360 -12.21 16.14 1.85
C VAL A 360 -12.60 16.92 0.59
N ARG A 361 -13.89 17.19 0.43
CA ARG A 361 -14.46 17.92 -0.74
C ARG A 361 -14.74 19.37 -0.48
N GLU A 362 -15.13 19.66 0.76
CA GLU A 362 -15.40 21.00 1.24
C GLU A 362 -14.35 21.35 2.29
N TRP A 363 -13.64 22.44 2.04
CA TRP A 363 -12.75 23.06 3.00
C TRP A 363 -12.88 24.56 2.79
N LYS A 364 -12.92 25.30 3.89
CA LYS A 364 -12.83 26.76 3.83
C LYS A 364 -11.35 27.12 3.83
N GLU A 365 -10.96 28.12 3.06
CA GLU A 365 -9.76 28.88 3.40
C GLU A 365 -10.08 29.56 4.72
N GLU A 366 -9.47 29.09 5.82
CA GLU A 366 -9.45 29.84 7.07
C GLU A 366 -8.59 31.07 6.79
N ASN A 367 -9.22 32.14 6.31
CA ASN A 367 -8.59 33.44 6.24
C ASN A 367 -8.34 33.89 7.68
N ASN A 368 -7.06 33.96 8.05
CA ASN A 368 -6.62 34.60 9.29
C ASN A 368 -7.10 36.04 9.38
#